data_AF-A0A3M8DSQ4-F1
#
_entry.id   AF-A0A3M8DSQ4-F1
#
_cell.length_a   1.000
_cell.length_b   1.000
_cell.length_c   1.000
_cell.angle_alpha   90.00
_cell.angle_beta   90.00
_cell.angle_gamma   90.00
#
_symmetry.space_group_name_H-M   'P 1'
#
loop_
_entity.id
_entity.type
_entity.pdbx_description
1 polymer ?
#
loop_
_entity_poly.entity_id
_entity_poly.type
_entity_poly.pdbx_seq_one_letter_code
_entity_poly.pdbx_strand_id
1 'polypeptide(L)'
;MVTLDSSISFLIYITAVSSAAAGITEAVKSVVPFLSVDYEPHDDEKQEDHHLAGRLTNYKKFTNLSVSVCSASVIFALLGLDPAKILTQSGSAAVDSPWSLDIMAWGIVAVFGSPFFHSVLKIMEGLRMNMDNNTFTPKPVQKVSSTKK
;
A
#
# COMPACT_ATOMS: atom_id res chain seq x y z
N MET A 1 -4.92 16.35 19.52
CA MET A 1 -5.34 15.04 20.08
C MET A 1 -5.67 14.15 18.89
N VAL A 2 -5.09 12.95 18.79
CA VAL A 2 -5.35 12.06 17.64
C VAL A 2 -6.76 11.50 17.76
N THR A 3 -7.58 11.68 16.74
CA THR A 3 -8.97 11.20 16.66
C THR A 3 -9.08 10.02 15.70
N LEU A 4 -10.15 9.22 15.82
CA LEU A 4 -10.41 8.09 14.91
C LEU A 4 -10.43 8.55 13.44
N ASP A 5 -11.08 9.68 13.16
CA ASP A 5 -11.18 10.24 11.81
C ASP A 5 -9.82 10.72 11.28
N SER A 6 -8.97 11.30 12.14
CA SER A 6 -7.61 11.69 11.74
C SER A 6 -6.72 10.48 11.41
N SER A 7 -6.87 9.39 12.16
CA SER A 7 -6.16 8.13 11.91
C SER A 7 -6.63 7.48 10.61
N ILE A 8 -7.94 7.44 10.36
CA ILE A 8 -8.50 6.93 9.10
C ILE A 8 -8.01 7.77 7.92
N SER A 9 -8.05 9.11 8.03
CA SER A 9 -7.60 10.02 6.98
C SER A 9 -6.10 9.85 6.67
N PHE A 10 -5.27 9.72 7.71
CA PHE A 10 -3.85 9.41 7.57
C PHE A 10 -3.63 8.07 6.84
N LEU A 11 -4.30 7.00 7.27
CA LEU A 11 -4.15 5.68 6.67
C LEU A 11 -4.61 5.67 5.20
N ILE A 12 -5.74 6.34 4.89
CA ILE A 12 -6.23 6.49 3.51
C ILE A 12 -5.20 7.22 2.66
N TYR A 13 -4.65 8.32 3.17
CA TYR A 13 -3.68 9.13 2.45
C TYR A 13 -2.41 8.33 2.11
N ILE A 14 -1.80 7.67 3.10
CA ILE A 14 -0.64 6.81 2.88
C ILE A 14 -0.95 5.67 1.89
N THR A 15 -2.11 5.03 2.02
CA THR A 15 -2.53 3.94 1.13
C THR A 15 -2.73 4.41 -0.31
N ALA A 16 -3.30 5.61 -0.50
CA ALA A 16 -3.49 6.21 -1.82
C ALA A 16 -2.15 6.50 -2.50
N VAL A 17 -1.20 7.10 -1.78
CA VAL A 17 0.15 7.37 -2.31
C VAL A 17 0.88 6.06 -2.65
N SER A 18 0.78 5.04 -1.80
CA SER A 18 1.34 3.72 -2.10
C SER A 18 0.73 3.10 -3.36
N SER A 19 -0.58 3.22 -3.55
CA SER A 19 -1.28 2.71 -4.74
C SER A 19 -0.84 3.44 -6.02
N ALA A 20 -0.68 4.77 -5.95
CA ALA A 20 -0.15 5.56 -7.05
C ALA A 20 1.30 5.18 -7.38
N ALA A 21 2.15 4.99 -6.37
CA ALA A 21 3.53 4.54 -6.56
C ALA A 21 3.62 3.15 -7.19
N ALA A 22 2.71 2.24 -6.84
CA ALA A 22 2.59 0.93 -7.48
C ALA A 22 2.24 1.07 -8.97
N GLY A 23 1.28 1.95 -9.31
CA GLY A 23 0.93 2.25 -10.71
C GLY A 23 2.10 2.81 -11.53
N ILE A 24 2.89 3.71 -10.94
CA ILE A 24 4.13 4.22 -11.58
C ILE A 24 5.14 3.08 -11.76
N THR A 25 5.30 2.22 -10.76
CA THR A 25 6.22 1.08 -10.84
C THR A 25 5.84 0.12 -11.98
N GLU A 26 4.54 -0.17 -12.15
CA GLU A 26 4.05 -0.97 -13.29
C GLU A 26 4.32 -0.28 -14.63
N ALA A 27 4.13 1.05 -14.71
CA ALA A 27 4.47 1.80 -15.91
C ALA A 27 5.98 1.72 -16.22
N VAL A 28 6.85 1.81 -15.22
CA VAL A 28 8.31 1.67 -15.39
C VAL A 28 8.70 0.28 -15.89
N LYS A 29 8.03 -0.78 -15.41
CA LYS A 29 8.24 -2.15 -15.90
C LYS A 29 7.96 -2.28 -17.40
N SER A 30 7.00 -1.52 -17.94
CA SER A 30 6.71 -1.52 -19.39
C SER A 30 7.84 -0.93 -20.24
N VAL A 31 8.66 -0.05 -19.66
CA VAL A 31 9.78 0.62 -20.33
C VAL A 31 11.10 -0.13 -20.11
N VAL A 32 11.25 -0.84 -18.99
CA VAL A 32 12.48 -1.56 -18.61
C VAL A 32 12.19 -3.07 -18.56
N PRO A 33 12.44 -3.82 -19.66
CA PRO A 33 12.05 -5.23 -19.79
C PRO A 33 12.67 -6.14 -18.74
N PHE A 34 13.87 -5.82 -18.26
CA PHE A 34 14.56 -6.56 -17.19
C PHE A 34 13.71 -6.65 -15.90
N LEU A 35 12.85 -5.66 -15.64
CA LEU A 35 11.99 -5.61 -14.45
C LEU A 35 10.69 -6.38 -14.60
N SER A 36 10.31 -6.76 -15.83
CA SER A 36 9.10 -7.53 -16.13
C SER A 36 9.38 -9.02 -16.39
N VAL A 37 10.59 -9.39 -16.79
CA VAL A 37 10.96 -10.79 -17.10
C VAL A 37 11.11 -11.63 -15.83
N ASP A 38 10.57 -12.85 -15.83
CA ASP A 38 10.80 -13.84 -14.79
C ASP A 38 12.06 -14.66 -15.09
N TYR A 39 12.90 -14.85 -14.07
CA TYR A 39 14.17 -15.57 -14.19
C TYR A 39 13.98 -16.98 -13.67
N GLU A 40 13.93 -17.93 -14.60
CA GLU A 40 13.90 -19.36 -14.30
C GLU A 40 15.28 -19.97 -14.55
N PRO A 41 15.70 -20.96 -13.75
CA PRO A 41 16.92 -21.72 -14.03
C PRO A 41 16.78 -22.42 -15.38
N HIS A 42 17.84 -22.42 -16.18
CA HIS A 42 17.81 -23.10 -17.47
C HIS A 42 17.86 -24.63 -17.32
N ASP A 43 18.55 -25.10 -16.27
CA ASP A 43 18.74 -26.50 -15.95
C ASP A 43 18.52 -26.70 -14.44
N ASP A 44 17.45 -27.40 -14.07
CA ASP A 44 17.05 -27.56 -12.67
C ASP A 44 18.04 -28.43 -11.86
N GLU A 45 18.85 -29.24 -12.53
CA GLU A 45 19.86 -30.08 -11.88
C GLU A 45 21.14 -29.32 -11.51
N LYS A 46 21.36 -28.13 -12.09
CA LYS A 46 22.54 -27.30 -11.84
C LYS A 46 22.27 -26.26 -10.76
N GLN A 47 22.89 -26.47 -9.59
CA GLN A 47 22.81 -25.53 -8.47
C GLN A 47 23.30 -24.11 -8.82
N GLU A 48 24.22 -23.98 -9.78
CA GLU A 48 24.74 -22.69 -10.24
C GLU A 48 23.65 -21.85 -10.96
N ASP A 49 22.81 -22.48 -11.77
CA ASP A 49 21.73 -21.83 -12.51
C ASP A 49 20.61 -21.37 -11.55
N HIS A 50 20.31 -22.17 -10.53
CA HIS A 50 19.41 -21.77 -9.43
C HIS A 50 19.92 -20.55 -8.66
N HIS A 51 21.21 -20.52 -8.33
CA HIS A 51 21.79 -19.39 -7.61
C HIS A 51 21.77 -18.12 -8.48
N LEU A 52 22.04 -18.24 -9.77
CA LEU A 52 22.05 -17.12 -10.71
C LEU A 52 20.63 -16.57 -10.94
N ALA A 53 19.64 -17.44 -11.15
CA ALA A 53 18.22 -17.08 -11.24
C ALA A 53 17.70 -16.43 -9.95
N GLY A 54 18.08 -16.96 -8.78
CA GLY A 54 17.76 -16.38 -7.49
C GLY A 54 18.36 -14.98 -7.29
N ARG A 55 19.62 -14.78 -7.70
CA ARG A 55 20.29 -13.48 -7.62
C ARG A 55 19.64 -12.44 -8.51
N LEU A 56 19.31 -12.80 -9.76
CA LEU A 56 18.61 -11.91 -10.70
C LEU A 56 17.19 -11.58 -10.21
N THR A 57 16.49 -12.55 -9.64
CA THR A 57 15.17 -12.34 -9.03
C THR A 57 15.24 -11.36 -7.85
N ASN A 58 16.24 -11.49 -6.98
CA ASN A 58 16.43 -10.56 -5.87
C ASN A 58 16.80 -9.16 -6.35
N TYR A 59 17.64 -9.04 -7.39
CA TYR A 59 17.96 -7.76 -7.99
C TYR A 59 16.73 -7.09 -8.62
N LYS A 60 15.92 -7.85 -9.39
CA LYS A 60 14.61 -7.39 -9.90
C LYS A 60 13.71 -6.88 -8.78
N LYS A 61 13.56 -7.64 -7.69
CA LYS A 61 12.73 -7.25 -6.54
C LYS A 61 13.27 -5.97 -5.88
N PHE A 62 14.57 -5.87 -5.67
CA PHE A 62 15.20 -4.70 -5.07
C PHE A 62 15.05 -3.45 -5.95
N THR A 63 15.24 -3.55 -7.26
CA THR A 63 15.07 -2.42 -8.17
C THR A 63 13.60 -1.98 -8.25
N ASN A 64 12.65 -2.93 -8.34
CA ASN A 64 11.22 -2.61 -8.30
C ASN A 64 10.83 -1.90 -6.98
N LEU A 65 11.38 -2.35 -5.85
CA LEU A 65 11.14 -1.73 -4.56
C LEU A 65 11.75 -0.32 -4.48
N SER A 66 12.97 -0.14 -5.00
CA SER A 66 13.63 1.16 -5.07
C SER A 66 12.84 2.16 -5.92
N VAL A 67 12.35 1.74 -7.09
CA VAL A 67 11.49 2.55 -7.96
C VAL A 67 10.21 2.95 -7.25
N SER A 68 9.58 2.01 -6.53
CA SER A 68 8.36 2.28 -5.76
C SER A 68 8.59 3.30 -4.64
N VAL A 69 9.68 3.15 -3.87
CA VAL A 69 10.05 4.10 -2.80
C VAL A 69 10.35 5.49 -3.38
N CYS A 70 11.13 5.58 -4.45
CA CYS A 70 11.41 6.85 -5.11
C CYS A 70 10.12 7.50 -5.65
N SER A 71 9.25 6.73 -6.27
CA SER A 71 7.96 7.21 -6.80
C SER A 71 7.06 7.74 -5.69
N ALA A 72 6.92 7.01 -4.58
CA ALA A 72 6.16 7.45 -3.42
C ALA A 72 6.73 8.73 -2.81
N SER A 73 8.07 8.81 -2.68
CA SER A 73 8.77 9.99 -2.15
C SER A 73 8.54 11.23 -3.02
N VAL A 74 8.59 11.06 -4.34
CA VAL A 74 8.30 12.14 -5.30
C VAL A 74 6.84 12.55 -5.22
N ILE A 75 5.89 11.61 -5.09
CA ILE A 75 4.47 11.94 -4.91
C ILE A 75 4.26 12.78 -3.65
N PHE A 76 4.86 12.41 -2.51
CA PHE A 76 4.76 13.22 -1.29
C PHE A 76 5.35 14.62 -1.47
N ALA A 77 6.49 14.73 -2.15
CA ALA A 77 7.09 16.03 -2.46
C ALA A 77 6.23 16.88 -3.40
N LEU A 78 5.55 16.27 -4.38
CA LEU A 78 4.65 16.98 -5.29
C LEU A 78 3.36 17.43 -4.60
N LEU A 79 2.84 16.62 -3.68
CA LEU A 79 1.65 16.96 -2.91
C LEU A 79 1.95 18.05 -1.86
N GLY A 80 3.18 18.08 -1.33
CA GLY A 80 3.62 19.06 -0.35
C GLY A 80 2.84 19.00 0.96
N LEU A 81 2.33 17.81 1.30
CA LEU A 81 1.56 17.54 2.51
C LEU A 81 2.32 16.60 3.42
N ASP A 82 2.38 16.93 4.72
CA ASP A 82 2.98 16.07 5.74
C ASP A 82 1.91 15.16 6.36
N PRO A 83 2.02 13.82 6.19
CA PRO A 83 1.14 12.86 6.84
C PRO A 83 1.07 13.02 8.37
N ALA A 84 2.16 13.42 9.03
CA ALA A 84 2.17 13.63 10.48
C ALA A 84 1.23 14.77 10.89
N LYS A 85 1.14 15.82 10.07
CA LYS A 85 0.25 16.96 10.29
C LYS A 85 -1.23 16.58 10.11
N ILE A 86 -1.52 15.64 9.22
CA ILE A 86 -2.86 15.05 9.05
C ILE A 86 -3.24 14.28 10.33
N LEU A 87 -2.32 13.47 10.85
CA LEU A 87 -2.56 12.67 12.06
C LEU A 87 -2.75 13.54 13.32
N THR A 88 -1.98 14.63 13.42
CA THR A 88 -2.05 15.53 14.58
C THR A 88 -3.16 16.59 14.46
N GLN A 89 -3.89 16.63 13.33
CA GLN A 89 -4.88 17.66 13.01
C GLN A 89 -4.34 19.08 13.18
N SER A 90 -3.10 19.33 12.74
CA SER A 90 -2.56 20.69 12.73
C SER A 90 -3.34 21.55 11.72
N GLY A 91 -3.54 22.83 12.01
CA GLY A 91 -4.38 23.73 11.20
C GLY A 91 -3.94 23.88 9.73
N SER A 92 -2.76 23.41 9.36
CA SER A 92 -2.30 23.30 7.97
C SER A 92 -1.47 22.03 7.78
N ALA A 93 -1.88 21.17 6.86
CA ALA A 93 -1.11 19.98 6.46
C ALA A 93 0.01 20.31 5.46
N ALA A 94 0.06 21.55 4.96
CA ALA A 94 1.06 21.99 3.99
C ALA A 94 2.45 22.11 4.64
N VAL A 95 3.48 21.90 3.83
CA VAL A 95 4.89 21.89 4.25
C VAL A 95 5.64 22.99 3.50
N ASP A 96 6.44 23.78 4.22
CA ASP A 96 7.21 24.87 3.65
C ASP A 96 8.35 24.37 2.74
N SER A 97 8.91 23.19 3.05
CA SER A 97 9.93 22.51 2.25
C SER A 97 9.46 21.10 1.85
N PRO A 98 8.74 20.97 0.73
CA PRO A 98 8.15 19.70 0.31
C PRO A 98 9.19 18.69 -0.22
N TRP A 99 10.37 19.16 -0.65
CA TRP A 99 11.50 18.32 -1.08
C TRP A 99 12.46 17.97 0.06
N SER A 100 12.06 18.20 1.31
CA SER A 100 12.88 17.83 2.47
C SER A 100 12.95 16.31 2.64
N LEU A 101 14.05 15.84 3.23
CA LEU A 101 14.26 14.42 3.51
C LEU A 101 13.17 13.84 4.42
N ASP A 102 12.60 14.66 5.30
CA ASP A 102 11.51 14.26 6.21
C ASP A 102 10.24 13.87 5.43
N ILE A 103 9.90 14.61 4.38
CA ILE A 103 8.76 14.30 3.51
C ILE A 103 9.07 13.10 2.61
N MET A 104 10.31 12.97 2.14
CA MET A 104 10.73 11.81 1.36
C MET A 104 10.74 10.52 2.19
N ALA A 105 11.07 10.59 3.48
CA ALA A 105 11.05 9.42 4.38
C ALA A 105 9.65 8.79 4.49
N TRP A 106 8.59 9.58 4.33
CA TRP A 106 7.22 9.06 4.25
C TRP A 106 6.99 8.15 3.04
N GLY A 107 7.76 8.29 1.96
CA GLY A 107 7.76 7.36 0.83
C GLY A 107 8.15 5.94 1.24
N ILE A 108 9.15 5.80 2.11
CA ILE A 108 9.56 4.50 2.68
C ILE A 108 8.43 3.94 3.54
N VAL A 109 7.87 4.75 4.43
CA VAL A 109 6.76 4.34 5.32
C VAL A 109 5.54 3.92 4.50
N ALA A 110 5.23 4.60 3.41
CA ALA A 110 4.11 4.26 2.55
C ALA A 110 4.31 2.92 1.84
N VAL A 111 5.50 2.65 1.30
CA VAL A 111 5.77 1.41 0.57
C VAL A 111 5.86 0.19 1.50
N PHE A 112 6.57 0.31 2.63
CA PHE A 112 6.73 -0.80 3.57
C PHE A 112 5.53 -0.98 4.51
N GLY A 113 4.87 0.13 4.90
CA GLY A 113 3.74 0.11 5.81
C GLY A 113 2.40 -0.19 5.13
N SER A 114 2.31 -0.04 3.81
CA SER A 114 1.07 -0.24 3.03
C SER A 114 0.31 -1.53 3.33
N PRO A 115 0.93 -2.73 3.36
CA PRO A 115 0.20 -3.97 3.66
C PRO A 115 -0.41 -3.98 5.06
N PHE A 116 0.30 -3.42 6.04
CA PHE A 116 -0.18 -3.27 7.40
C PHE A 116 -1.31 -2.24 7.50
N PHE A 117 -1.13 -1.05 6.90
CA PHE A 117 -2.13 0.02 6.91
C PHE A 117 -3.43 -0.39 6.22
N HIS A 118 -3.35 -1.11 5.10
CA HIS A 118 -4.52 -1.65 4.40
C HIS A 118 -5.30 -2.64 5.28
N SER A 119 -4.59 -3.48 6.04
CA SER A 119 -5.20 -4.43 6.96
C SER A 119 -5.86 -3.71 8.14
N VAL A 120 -5.21 -2.70 8.70
CA VAL A 120 -5.76 -1.87 9.79
C VAL A 120 -7.00 -1.10 9.32
N LEU A 121 -6.97 -0.52 8.12
CA LEU A 121 -8.14 0.15 7.53
C LEU A 121 -9.35 -0.79 7.43
N LYS A 122 -9.17 -2.01 6.94
CA LYS A 122 -10.24 -3.01 6.87
C LYS A 122 -10.82 -3.36 8.25
N ILE A 123 -9.97 -3.47 9.26
CA ILE A 123 -10.41 -3.72 10.64
C ILE A 123 -11.23 -2.52 11.15
N MET A 124 -10.74 -1.30 10.96
CA MET A 124 -11.43 -0.08 11.40
C MET A 124 -12.76 0.12 10.66
N GLU A 125 -12.82 -0.18 9.37
CA GLU A 125 -14.04 -0.13 8.58
C GLU A 125 -15.05 -1.19 9.06
N GLY A 126 -14.61 -2.41 9.34
CA GLY A 126 -15.45 -3.45 9.94
C GLY A 126 -15.97 -3.07 11.33
N LEU A 127 -15.15 -2.42 12.16
CA LEU A 127 -15.57 -1.90 13.47
C LEU A 127 -16.59 -0.76 13.33
N ARG A 128 -16.35 0.19 12.42
CA ARG A 128 -17.29 1.28 12.12
C ARG A 128 -18.62 0.73 11.63
N MET A 129 -18.61 -0.22 10.68
CA MET A 129 -19.81 -0.90 10.21
C MET A 129 -20.55 -1.58 11.37
N ASN A 130 -19.87 -2.23 12.30
CA ASN A 130 -20.50 -2.83 13.47
C ASN A 130 -21.09 -1.80 14.45
N MET A 131 -20.50 -0.61 14.55
CA MET A 131 -21.01 0.49 15.40
C MET A 131 -22.21 1.20 14.75
N ASP A 132 -22.19 1.41 13.42
CA ASP A 132 -23.31 1.95 12.64
C ASP A 132 -24.46 0.91 12.49
N ASN A 133 -24.14 -0.39 12.53
CA ASN A 133 -25.10 -1.52 12.48
C ASN A 133 -25.86 -1.78 13.81
N ASN A 134 -25.83 -0.85 14.78
CA ASN A 134 -26.93 -0.77 15.73
C ASN A 134 -28.27 -0.41 15.05
N THR A 135 -28.25 -0.12 13.75
CA THR A 135 -29.39 -0.22 12.85
C THR A 135 -29.35 -1.59 12.14
N PHE A 136 -30.11 -2.55 12.66
CA PHE A 136 -30.27 -3.92 12.15
C PHE A 136 -30.38 -3.98 10.61
N THR A 137 -29.31 -4.33 9.90
CA THR A 137 -29.45 -4.91 8.55
C THR A 137 -29.78 -6.39 8.70
N PRO A 138 -30.98 -6.86 8.30
CA PRO A 138 -31.36 -8.25 8.48
C PRO A 138 -30.44 -9.13 7.63
N LYS A 139 -29.74 -10.06 8.29
CA LYS A 139 -29.02 -11.15 7.60
C LYS A 139 -29.97 -11.81 6.60
N PRO A 140 -29.51 -12.23 5.41
CA PRO A 140 -30.36 -12.95 4.46
C PRO A 140 -30.85 -14.24 5.12
N VAL A 141 -32.15 -14.30 5.43
CA VAL A 141 -32.80 -15.47 6.02
C VAL A 141 -33.33 -16.33 4.88
N GLN A 142 -32.74 -17.51 4.69
CA GLN A 142 -33.31 -18.51 3.79
C GLN A 142 -34.46 -19.21 4.52
N LYS A 143 -35.70 -19.00 4.06
CA LYS A 143 -36.85 -19.78 4.55
C LYS A 143 -36.73 -21.20 4.01
N VAL A 144 -36.25 -22.12 4.83
CA VAL A 144 -36.24 -23.55 4.51
C VAL A 144 -37.63 -24.11 4.82
N SER A 145 -38.32 -24.62 3.80
CA SER A 145 -39.58 -25.35 3.96
C SER A 145 -39.26 -26.79 4.33
N SER A 146 -39.82 -27.25 5.46
CA SER A 146 -39.91 -28.68 5.77
C SER A 146 -41.07 -29.28 4.96
N THR A 147 -40.71 -30.15 4.03
CA THR A 147 -41.43 -31.32 3.47
C THR A 147 -42.92 -31.21 3.15
N LYS A 148 -43.26 -31.47 1.88
CA LYS A 148 -44.45 -32.30 1.54
C LYS A 148 -44.13 -33.22 0.35
N LYS A 149 -43.75 -34.46 0.66
CA LYS A 149 -44.39 -35.67 0.14
C LYS A 149 -43.95 -36.87 0.96
#